data_AF-A0A1P8KNY9-F1
#
_entry.id   AF-A0A1P8KNY9-F1
#
_cell.length_a   1.000
_cell.length_b   1.000
_cell.length_c   1.000
_cell.angle_alpha   90.00
_cell.angle_beta   90.00
_cell.angle_gamma   90.00
#
_symmetry.space_group_name_H-M   'P 1'
#
loop_
_entity.id
_entity.type
_entity.pdbx_description
1 polymer ?
#
loop_
_entity_poly.entity_id
_entity_poly.type
_entity_poly.pdbx_seq_one_letter_code
_entity_poly.pdbx_strand_id
1 'polypeptide(L)'
;MISANEIEGQKRIRLSKKEFAYIQKEIESYKNLKYKELGKTRHYEKTKDLSKDKQNEQEIKTKRNTKTLKDKIKENLERILNKATSQTFLDNYLKNNGFEVYKRGQTLGVIYEKKKYRLKTLGLDTLYTSKTKEFENIKEREIRRDKQKQDKSYSRESSHFR
;
A
#
# COMPACT_ATOMS: atom_id res chain seq x y z
N MET A 1 -19.99 -14.71 19.46
CA MET A 1 -19.46 -15.52 20.58
C MET A 1 -18.93 -16.83 20.01
N ILE A 2 -17.89 -17.38 20.62
CA ILE A 2 -17.30 -18.67 20.33
C ILE A 2 -17.57 -19.56 21.55
N SER A 3 -18.02 -20.78 21.30
CA SER A 3 -18.23 -21.75 22.36
C SER A 3 -16.93 -22.48 22.66
N ALA A 4 -16.58 -22.59 23.93
CA ALA A 4 -15.46 -23.38 24.41
C ALA A 4 -15.90 -24.23 25.61
N ASN A 5 -15.07 -25.19 26.00
CA ASN A 5 -15.23 -25.89 27.26
C ASN A 5 -14.23 -25.31 28.27
N GLU A 6 -14.61 -25.37 29.54
CA GLU A 6 -13.71 -25.08 30.65
C GLU A 6 -12.51 -26.04 30.62
N ILE A 7 -11.34 -25.54 31.02
CA ILE A 7 -10.13 -26.36 31.09
C ILE A 7 -10.40 -27.49 32.09
N GLU A 8 -10.24 -28.73 31.63
CA GLU A 8 -10.51 -29.95 32.43
C GLU A 8 -11.96 -30.07 32.97
N GLY A 9 -12.90 -29.29 32.42
CA GLY A 9 -14.30 -29.28 32.84
C GLY A 9 -15.28 -29.66 31.74
N GLN A 10 -16.49 -30.06 32.15
CA GLN A 10 -17.61 -30.28 31.23
C GLN A 10 -18.46 -29.02 31.00
N LYS A 11 -18.17 -27.94 31.74
CA LYS A 11 -18.91 -26.70 31.68
C LYS A 11 -18.61 -25.96 30.38
N ARG A 12 -19.67 -25.60 29.67
CA ARG A 12 -19.59 -24.82 28.44
C ARG A 12 -19.44 -23.33 28.76
N ILE A 13 -18.39 -22.72 28.24
CA ILE A 13 -18.11 -21.29 28.35
C ILE A 13 -18.27 -20.61 26.99
N ARG A 14 -18.70 -19.34 27.02
CA ARG A 14 -18.80 -18.51 25.82
C ARG A 14 -17.76 -17.42 25.87
N LEU A 15 -16.88 -17.41 24.89
CA LEU A 15 -15.89 -16.37 24.69
C LEU A 15 -16.41 -15.36 23.67
N SER A 16 -16.15 -14.08 23.90
CA SER A 16 -16.28 -13.08 22.86
C SER A 16 -15.24 -13.29 21.77
N LYS A 17 -15.50 -12.76 20.56
CA LYS A 17 -14.52 -12.81 19.46
C LYS A 17 -13.21 -12.09 19.83
N LYS A 18 -13.29 -11.07 20.70
CA LYS A 18 -12.14 -10.30 21.16
C LYS A 18 -11.27 -11.13 22.11
N GLU A 19 -11.87 -11.78 23.09
CA GLU A 19 -11.16 -12.65 24.04
C GLU A 19 -10.51 -13.83 23.33
N PHE A 20 -11.23 -14.47 22.42
CA PHE A 20 -10.66 -15.57 21.64
C PHE A 20 -9.45 -15.14 20.81
N ALA A 21 -9.54 -14.00 20.13
CA ALA A 21 -8.41 -13.45 19.36
C ALA A 21 -7.22 -13.06 20.26
N TYR A 22 -7.50 -12.58 21.47
CA TYR A 22 -6.46 -12.30 22.47
C TYR A 22 -5.74 -13.57 22.90
N ILE A 23 -6.48 -14.63 23.24
CA ILE A 23 -5.93 -15.94 23.63
C ILE A 23 -5.03 -16.51 22.52
N GLN A 24 -5.47 -16.46 21.26
CA GLN A 24 -4.66 -16.92 20.12
C GLN A 24 -3.31 -16.20 20.03
N LYS A 25 -3.30 -14.87 20.24
CA LYS A 25 -2.08 -14.05 20.23
C LYS A 25 -1.14 -14.38 21.39
N GLU A 26 -1.69 -14.56 22.59
CA GLU A 26 -0.91 -14.94 23.78
C GLU A 26 -0.27 -16.32 23.61
N ILE A 27 -1.01 -17.30 23.10
CA ILE A 27 -0.49 -18.65 22.83
C ILE A 27 0.68 -18.60 21.82
N GLU A 28 0.53 -17.85 20.73
CA GLU A 28 1.61 -17.68 19.76
C GLU A 28 2.85 -17.00 20.39
N SER A 29 2.63 -15.98 21.22
CA SER A 29 3.71 -15.26 21.90
C SER A 29 4.45 -16.18 22.88
N TYR A 30 3.70 -16.96 23.67
CA TYR A 30 4.27 -17.96 24.56
C TYR A 30 5.07 -19.02 23.81
N LYS A 31 4.52 -19.55 22.70
CA LYS A 31 5.20 -20.51 21.84
C LYS A 31 6.55 -19.97 21.36
N ASN A 32 6.55 -18.74 20.85
CA ASN A 32 7.75 -18.09 20.32
C ASN A 32 8.81 -17.78 21.39
N LEU A 33 8.39 -17.55 22.64
CA LEU A 33 9.28 -17.30 23.77
C LEU A 33 9.89 -18.59 24.33
N LYS A 34 9.04 -19.59 24.56
CA LYS A 34 9.41 -20.84 25.24
C LYS A 34 10.02 -21.89 24.31
N TYR A 35 9.48 -22.05 23.11
CA TYR A 35 9.87 -23.09 22.16
C TYR A 35 10.52 -22.47 20.92
N LYS A 36 11.75 -21.97 21.10
CA LYS A 36 12.49 -21.26 20.04
C LYS A 36 12.87 -22.20 18.89
N GLU A 37 13.06 -23.48 19.19
CA GLU A 37 13.37 -24.57 18.27
C GLU A 37 12.25 -24.82 17.25
N LEU A 38 10.99 -24.50 17.58
CA LEU A 38 9.85 -24.64 16.68
C LEU A 38 9.75 -23.51 15.63
N GLY A 39 10.66 -22.54 15.68
CA GLY A 39 10.64 -21.36 14.81
C GLY A 39 9.56 -20.34 15.19
N LYS A 40 9.91 -19.06 15.05
CA LYS A 40 9.02 -17.94 15.39
C LYS A 40 7.93 -17.77 14.32
N THR A 41 6.68 -17.66 14.76
CA THR A 41 5.52 -17.35 13.88
C THR A 41 4.92 -15.99 14.23
N ARG A 42 4.23 -15.36 13.27
CA ARG A 42 3.62 -14.01 13.42
C ARG A 42 2.19 -13.96 12.88
N HIS A 43 1.42 -15.02 13.07
CA HIS A 43 0.08 -15.17 12.49
C HIS A 43 -0.94 -14.16 13.04
N TYR A 44 -0.82 -13.79 14.31
CA TYR A 44 -1.77 -12.90 14.99
C TYR A 44 -1.22 -11.49 15.25
N GLU A 45 -0.05 -11.15 14.68
CA GLU A 45 0.44 -9.76 14.70
C GLU A 45 -0.48 -8.86 13.85
N LYS A 46 -0.73 -7.64 14.35
CA LYS A 46 -1.62 -6.65 13.69
C LYS A 46 -1.03 -6.02 12.43
N THR A 47 0.19 -6.39 12.03
CA THR A 47 0.79 -5.99 10.76
C THR A 47 0.04 -6.68 9.64
N LYS A 48 -1.13 -6.13 9.29
CA LYS A 48 -1.86 -6.51 8.07
C LYS A 48 -0.95 -6.16 6.91
N ASP A 49 -0.21 -7.15 6.44
CA ASP A 49 0.35 -7.09 5.10
C ASP A 49 -0.86 -7.04 4.16
N LEU A 50 -1.12 -5.86 3.59
CA LEU A 50 -2.24 -5.63 2.67
C LEU A 50 -2.04 -6.39 1.36
N SER A 51 -0.83 -6.93 1.14
CA SER A 51 -0.55 -7.83 0.03
C SER A 51 -1.22 -9.20 0.26
N LYS A 52 -2.43 -9.33 -0.30
CA LYS A 52 -3.12 -10.62 -0.35
C LYS A 52 -2.49 -11.43 -1.48
N ASP A 53 -1.50 -12.25 -1.16
CA ASP A 53 -0.94 -13.23 -2.10
C ASP A 53 -1.89 -14.43 -2.22
N LYS A 54 -1.95 -15.03 -3.42
CA LYS A 54 -2.69 -16.28 -3.60
C LYS A 54 -1.91 -17.42 -2.93
N GLN A 55 -2.59 -18.47 -2.43
CA GLN A 55 -1.94 -19.63 -1.80
C GLN A 55 -0.79 -20.21 -2.65
N ASN A 56 -0.98 -20.33 -3.97
CA ASN A 56 0.08 -20.78 -4.89
C ASN A 56 1.31 -19.85 -4.92
N GLU A 57 1.12 -18.53 -4.81
CA GLU A 57 2.22 -17.56 -4.76
C GLU A 57 2.97 -17.65 -3.43
N GLN A 58 2.23 -17.89 -2.35
CA GLN A 58 2.79 -18.05 -1.02
C GLN A 58 3.61 -19.35 -0.91
N GLU A 59 3.18 -20.43 -1.56
CA GLU A 59 3.96 -21.67 -1.68
C GLU A 59 5.22 -21.50 -2.53
N ILE A 60 5.19 -20.71 -3.60
CA ILE A 60 6.39 -20.41 -4.39
C ILE A 60 7.40 -19.61 -3.55
N LYS A 61 6.91 -18.63 -2.77
CA LYS A 61 7.75 -17.83 -1.86
C LYS A 61 8.41 -18.70 -0.78
N THR A 62 7.66 -19.60 -0.15
CA THR A 62 8.17 -20.44 0.95
C THR A 62 9.03 -21.61 0.47
N LYS A 63 8.70 -22.26 -0.65
CA LYS A 63 9.43 -23.43 -1.16
C LYS A 63 10.65 -23.10 -2.02
N ARG A 64 10.62 -21.98 -2.78
CA ARG A 64 11.68 -21.65 -3.75
C ARG A 64 12.46 -20.38 -3.44
N ASN A 65 12.04 -19.58 -2.46
CA ASN A 65 12.68 -18.29 -2.13
C ASN A 65 12.82 -17.34 -3.36
N THR A 66 11.97 -17.52 -4.37
CA THR A 66 12.01 -16.77 -5.63
C THR A 66 10.99 -15.64 -5.63
N LYS A 67 11.39 -14.45 -6.10
CA LYS A 67 10.51 -13.30 -6.29
C LYS A 67 9.42 -13.63 -7.32
N THR A 68 8.15 -13.46 -6.93
CA THR A 68 7.03 -13.67 -7.84
C THR A 68 6.92 -12.52 -8.85
N LEU A 69 6.21 -12.74 -9.95
CA LEU A 69 5.98 -11.70 -10.97
C LEU A 69 5.27 -10.47 -10.37
N LYS A 70 4.41 -10.69 -9.36
CA LYS A 70 3.74 -9.64 -8.58
C LYS A 70 4.74 -8.84 -7.72
N ASP A 71 5.72 -9.50 -7.10
CA ASP A 71 6.77 -8.80 -6.33
C ASP A 71 7.66 -7.97 -7.25
N LYS A 72 8.01 -8.47 -8.43
CA LYS A 72 8.76 -7.70 -9.43
C LYS A 72 8.01 -6.46 -9.87
N ILE A 73 6.71 -6.59 -10.13
CA ILE A 73 5.83 -5.44 -10.46
C ILE A 73 5.78 -4.46 -9.28
N LYS A 74 5.62 -4.95 -8.05
CA LYS A 74 5.61 -4.11 -6.85
C LYS A 74 6.91 -3.33 -6.70
N GLU A 75 8.07 -4.00 -6.75
CA GLU A 75 9.38 -3.37 -6.62
C GLU A 75 9.63 -2.34 -7.74
N ASN A 76 9.25 -2.66 -8.98
CA ASN A 76 9.39 -1.73 -10.10
C ASN A 76 8.51 -0.49 -9.93
N LEU A 77 7.24 -0.66 -9.57
CA LEU A 77 6.32 0.45 -9.34
C LEU A 77 6.76 1.30 -8.15
N GLU A 78 7.23 0.68 -7.07
CA GLU A 78 7.76 1.39 -5.91
C GLU A 78 8.99 2.24 -6.27
N ARG A 79 9.92 1.68 -7.06
CA ARG A 79 11.06 2.44 -7.59
C ARG A 79 10.63 3.59 -8.48
N ILE A 80 9.67 3.38 -9.37
CA ILE A 80 9.15 4.42 -10.26
C ILE A 80 8.50 5.54 -9.45
N LEU A 81 7.66 5.19 -8.46
CA LEU A 81 6.97 6.17 -7.61
C LEU A 81 7.93 6.96 -6.72
N ASN A 82 9.01 6.33 -6.24
CA ASN A 82 10.04 7.01 -5.46
C ASN A 82 10.90 7.96 -6.32
N LYS A 83 11.14 7.62 -7.59
CA LYS A 83 11.90 8.47 -8.53
C LYS A 83 11.08 9.57 -9.17
N ALA A 84 9.75 9.45 -9.16
CA ALA A 84 8.89 10.40 -9.86
C ALA A 84 8.92 11.79 -9.22
N THR A 85 9.42 12.77 -9.98
CA THR A 85 9.49 14.18 -9.58
C THR A 85 8.26 14.98 -10.03
N SER A 86 7.58 14.53 -11.09
CA SER A 86 6.37 15.16 -11.63
C SER A 86 5.41 14.11 -12.16
N GLN A 87 4.13 14.49 -12.26
CA GLN A 87 3.08 13.63 -12.81
C GLN A 87 3.36 13.22 -14.27
N THR A 88 3.89 14.14 -15.08
CA THR A 88 4.26 13.84 -16.48
C THR A 88 5.42 12.85 -16.56
N PHE A 89 6.39 12.97 -15.66
CA PHE A 89 7.51 12.04 -15.56
C PHE A 89 7.01 10.64 -15.15
N LEU A 90 6.09 10.58 -14.18
CA LEU A 90 5.49 9.32 -13.74
C LEU A 90 4.76 8.62 -14.90
N ASP A 91 3.92 9.34 -15.64
CA ASP A 91 3.15 8.77 -16.75
C ASP A 91 4.08 8.27 -17.88
N ASN A 92 5.14 9.02 -18.19
CA ASN A 92 6.14 8.61 -19.19
C ASN A 92 6.92 7.37 -18.75
N TYR A 93 7.35 7.31 -17.48
CA TYR A 93 8.06 6.14 -16.96
C TYR A 93 7.18 4.90 -16.90
N LEU A 94 5.90 5.05 -16.57
CA LEU A 94 4.94 3.94 -16.58
C LEU A 94 4.76 3.40 -18.01
N LYS A 95 4.56 4.28 -19.00
CA LYS A 95 4.46 3.89 -20.41
C LYS A 95 5.72 3.18 -20.92
N ASN A 96 6.91 3.71 -20.61
CA ASN A 96 8.18 3.11 -21.04
C ASN A 96 8.41 1.71 -20.45
N ASN A 97 7.83 1.42 -19.28
CA ASN A 97 7.89 0.11 -18.65
C ASN A 97 6.67 -0.78 -19.01
N GLY A 98 5.82 -0.36 -19.94
CA GLY A 98 4.63 -1.12 -20.38
C GLY A 98 3.50 -1.18 -19.35
N PHE A 99 3.48 -0.25 -18.38
CA PHE A 99 2.40 -0.13 -17.41
C PHE A 99 1.35 0.88 -17.87
N GLU A 100 0.09 0.47 -17.81
CA GLU A 100 -1.05 1.37 -18.04
C GLU A 100 -1.84 1.53 -16.75
N VAL A 101 -2.03 2.77 -16.29
CA VAL A 101 -2.85 3.05 -15.10
C VAL A 101 -4.33 3.00 -15.49
N TYR A 102 -5.13 2.29 -14.72
CA TYR A 102 -6.59 2.29 -14.88
C TYR A 102 -7.28 2.65 -13.56
N LYS A 103 -8.42 3.33 -13.69
CA LYS A 103 -9.30 3.65 -12.57
C LYS A 103 -10.62 2.92 -12.75
N ARG A 104 -11.07 2.18 -11.74
CA ARG A 104 -12.39 1.55 -11.70
C ARG A 104 -13.12 2.01 -10.44
N GLY A 105 -14.01 2.99 -10.60
CA GLY A 105 -14.67 3.66 -9.47
C GLY A 105 -13.64 4.31 -8.55
N GLN A 106 -13.63 3.89 -7.28
CA GLN A 106 -12.67 4.35 -6.26
C GLN A 106 -11.34 3.56 -6.25
N THR A 107 -11.23 2.49 -7.03
CA THR A 107 -10.03 1.64 -7.02
C THR A 107 -9.09 2.00 -8.17
N LEU A 108 -7.83 2.27 -7.86
CA LEU A 108 -6.76 2.37 -8.84
C LEU A 108 -6.02 1.04 -9.04
N GLY A 109 -5.53 0.83 -10.25
CA GLY A 109 -4.68 -0.29 -10.59
C GLY A 109 -3.80 -0.01 -11.81
N VAL A 110 -2.92 -0.97 -12.10
CA VAL A 110 -2.08 -0.97 -13.29
C VAL A 110 -2.34 -2.23 -14.11
N ILE A 111 -2.25 -2.09 -15.43
CA ILE A 111 -2.24 -3.20 -16.38
C ILE A 111 -0.78 -3.44 -16.76
N TYR A 112 -0.36 -4.70 -16.68
CA TYR A 112 0.94 -5.17 -17.14
C TYR A 112 0.74 -6.52 -17.84
N GLU A 113 1.27 -6.69 -19.05
CA GLU A 113 1.14 -7.92 -19.85
C GLU A 113 -0.32 -8.44 -19.93
N LYS A 114 -1.27 -7.54 -20.22
CA LYS A 114 -2.74 -7.81 -20.28
C LYS A 114 -3.37 -8.28 -18.96
N LYS A 115 -2.64 -8.31 -17.85
CA LYS A 115 -3.15 -8.62 -16.51
C LYS A 115 -3.36 -7.34 -15.69
N LYS A 116 -4.46 -7.30 -14.95
CA LYS A 116 -4.84 -6.17 -14.09
C LYS A 116 -4.36 -6.41 -12.65
N TYR A 117 -3.64 -5.45 -12.11
CA TYR A 117 -3.14 -5.46 -10.74
C TYR A 117 -3.66 -4.24 -9.98
N ARG A 118 -4.42 -4.45 -8.90
CA ARG A 118 -4.92 -3.36 -8.06
C ARG A 118 -3.81 -2.83 -7.16
N LEU A 119 -3.62 -1.51 -7.10
CA LEU A 119 -2.58 -0.89 -6.25
C LEU A 119 -2.76 -1.24 -4.77
N LYS A 120 -4.02 -1.33 -4.32
CA LYS A 120 -4.37 -1.79 -2.96
C LYS A 120 -3.86 -3.19 -2.63
N THR A 121 -3.88 -4.10 -3.60
CA THR A 121 -3.38 -5.48 -3.43
C THR A 121 -1.86 -5.56 -3.55
N LEU A 122 -1.23 -4.55 -4.16
CA LEU A 122 0.22 -4.40 -4.19
C LEU A 122 0.78 -3.66 -2.96
N GLY A 123 -0.09 -3.04 -2.15
CA GLY A 123 0.31 -2.22 -1.00
C GLY A 123 0.84 -0.82 -1.38
N LEU A 124 0.64 -0.39 -2.63
CA LEU A 124 1.16 0.89 -3.17
C LEU A 124 0.10 2.00 -3.22
N ASP A 125 -1.12 1.71 -2.80
CA ASP A 125 -2.27 2.63 -2.86
C ASP A 125 -2.04 3.92 -2.05
N THR A 126 -1.50 3.78 -0.85
CA THR A 126 -1.16 4.90 0.04
C THR A 126 -0.04 5.76 -0.56
N LEU A 127 1.00 5.11 -1.06
CA LEU A 127 2.19 5.76 -1.62
C LEU A 127 1.87 6.48 -2.94
N TYR A 128 1.01 5.90 -3.78
CA TYR A 128 0.53 6.55 -4.98
C TYR A 128 -0.31 7.79 -4.64
N THR A 129 -1.26 7.65 -3.70
CA THR A 129 -2.15 8.75 -3.29
C THR A 129 -1.38 9.92 -2.66
N SER A 130 -0.34 9.64 -1.87
CA SER A 130 0.50 10.71 -1.31
C SER A 130 1.28 11.43 -2.40
N LYS A 131 1.87 10.70 -3.35
CA LYS A 131 2.62 11.29 -4.46
C LYS A 131 1.76 12.13 -5.39
N THR A 132 0.55 11.69 -5.73
CA THR A 132 -0.36 12.49 -6.55
C THR A 132 -0.74 13.81 -5.86
N LYS A 133 -0.99 13.79 -4.55
CA LYS A 133 -1.24 15.02 -3.78
C LYS A 133 -0.02 15.94 -3.74
N GLU A 134 1.18 15.39 -3.61
CA GLU A 134 2.42 16.18 -3.70
C GLU A 134 2.52 16.90 -5.06
N PHE A 135 2.23 16.20 -6.16
CA PHE A 135 2.26 16.81 -7.49
C PHE A 135 1.20 17.89 -7.69
N GLU A 136 -0.02 17.68 -7.18
CA GLU A 136 -1.09 18.69 -7.20
C GLU A 136 -0.69 19.95 -6.43
N ASN A 137 -0.13 19.79 -5.23
CA ASN A 137 0.33 20.91 -4.41
C ASN A 137 1.45 21.71 -5.08
N ILE A 138 2.38 21.05 -5.80
CA ILE A 138 3.45 21.72 -6.54
C ILE A 138 2.84 22.54 -7.68
N LYS A 139 1.93 21.96 -8.47
CA LYS A 139 1.23 22.66 -9.56
C LYS A 139 0.44 23.87 -9.05
N GLU A 140 -0.30 23.72 -7.95
CA GLU A 140 -1.06 24.83 -7.37
C GLU A 140 -0.16 25.99 -6.91
N ARG A 141 1.02 25.68 -6.34
CA ARG A 141 2.00 26.70 -5.94
C ARG A 141 2.57 27.44 -7.13
N GLU A 142 2.86 26.74 -8.21
CA GLU A 142 3.33 27.35 -9.47
C GLU A 142 2.27 28.30 -10.03
N ILE A 143 1.01 27.84 -10.15
CA ILE A 143 -0.10 28.68 -10.63
C ILE A 143 -0.28 29.93 -9.77
N ARG A 144 -0.18 29.82 -8.43
CA ARG A 144 -0.28 30.99 -7.53
C ARG A 144 0.87 31.97 -7.73
N ARG A 145 2.10 31.47 -7.94
CA ARG A 145 3.27 32.31 -8.20
C ARG A 145 3.14 33.05 -9.52
N ASP A 146 2.64 32.39 -10.55
CA ASP A 146 2.49 33.00 -11.87
C ASP A 146 1.40 34.07 -11.88
N LYS A 147 0.28 33.83 -11.19
CA LYS A 147 -0.75 34.87 -10.97
C LYS A 147 -0.19 36.10 -10.25
N GLN A 148 0.56 35.90 -9.16
CA GLN A 148 1.19 37.02 -8.44
C GLN A 148 2.21 37.80 -9.28
N LYS A 149 2.91 37.14 -10.21
CA LYS A 149 3.82 37.82 -11.15
C LYS A 149 3.04 38.64 -12.19
N GLN A 150 1.95 38.09 -12.73
CA GLN A 150 1.09 38.79 -13.68
C GLN A 150 0.40 40.01 -13.06
N ASP A 151 -0.10 39.90 -11.82
CA ASP A 151 -0.72 41.04 -11.13
C ASP A 151 0.30 42.16 -10.83
N LYS A 152 1.56 41.80 -10.55
CA LYS A 152 2.66 42.76 -10.35
C LYS A 152 3.14 43.41 -11.65
N SER A 153 3.11 42.71 -12.79
CA SER A 153 3.46 43.32 -14.08
C SER A 153 2.36 44.27 -14.55
N TYR A 154 1.09 43.89 -14.40
CA TYR A 154 -0.06 44.73 -14.78
C TYR A 154 -0.12 46.04 -13.98
N SER A 155 0.14 45.96 -12.67
CA SER A 155 0.20 47.16 -11.81
C SER A 155 1.36 48.10 -12.18
N ARG A 156 2.53 47.58 -12.57
CA ARG A 156 3.65 48.39 -13.04
C ARG A 156 3.37 49.11 -14.36
N GLU A 157 2.76 48.43 -15.33
CA GLU A 157 2.41 49.05 -16.62
C GLU A 157 1.35 50.14 -16.45
N SER A 158 0.34 49.91 -15.60
CA SER A 158 -0.70 50.92 -15.32
C SER A 158 -0.19 52.18 -14.60
N SER A 159 0.96 52.10 -13.92
CA SER A 159 1.60 53.23 -13.24
C SER A 159 2.49 54.10 -14.14
N HIS A 160 2.80 53.64 -15.36
CA HIS A 160 3.63 54.38 -16.34
C HIS A 160 2.81 55.27 -17.29
N PHE A 161 1.48 55.09 -17.32
CA PHE A 161 0.54 55.87 -18.13
C PHE A 161 -0.22 56.96 -17.34
N ARG A 162 0.26 57.31 -16.14
CA ARG A 162 -0.20 58.45 -15.34
C ARG A 162 0.96 59.43 -15.14
#